data_AF-A0A972M3T1-F1
#
_entry.id   AF-A0A972M3T1-F1
#
_cell.length_a   1.000
_cell.length_b   1.000
_cell.length_c   1.000
_cell.angle_alpha   90.00
_cell.angle_beta   90.00
_cell.angle_gamma   90.00
#
_symmetry.space_group_name_H-M   'P 1'
#
loop_
_entity.id
_entity.type
_entity.pdbx_description
1 polymer ?
#
loop_
_entity_poly.entity_id
_entity_poly.type
_entity_poly.pdbx_seq_one_letter_code
_entity_poly.pdbx_strand_id
1 'polypeptide(L)'
;MVKKFLSTLLVSSLLLTPSFAVENNKSVNPSPLGEGAIVKKPPVEENQTYLNSSAENKLLLPTNGTIQKSNKRKENPNLKAEYEATFSFLPAGKVVIFRQGDKVIVEGKTSGLIGWFYHYKFKFVFNLKESRGFLYQEENGKKKFYDFKKLMEKKPWLPVLVKILFSSQRIETNKPLKVGNIKIIPVKENPKEALFKVEGSKKVKEVILKGWKKPNLPEEIEIKTSAGWLVFKKES
;
A
#
# COMPACT_ATOMS: atom_id res chain seq x y z
N MET A 1 49.96 13.88 -49.57
CA MET A 1 48.84 14.64 -50.15
C MET A 1 47.55 13.83 -50.00
N VAL A 2 46.85 13.91 -48.85
CA VAL A 2 45.40 13.72 -48.68
C VAL A 2 45.00 14.51 -47.43
N LYS A 3 43.82 15.11 -47.48
CA LYS A 3 43.32 16.27 -46.72
C LYS A 3 42.89 15.96 -45.27
N LYS A 4 43.01 17.02 -44.47
CA LYS A 4 42.31 17.35 -43.21
C LYS A 4 40.92 16.72 -43.06
N PHE A 5 40.63 16.23 -41.84
CA PHE A 5 39.36 16.49 -41.16
C PHE A 5 39.61 16.66 -39.66
N LEU A 6 39.45 17.89 -39.18
CA LEU A 6 39.14 18.18 -37.78
C LEU A 6 37.64 17.90 -37.59
N SER A 7 37.27 17.21 -36.52
CA SER A 7 35.97 17.44 -35.88
C SER A 7 36.13 17.39 -34.37
N THR A 8 36.11 18.60 -33.82
CA THR A 8 36.03 18.97 -32.41
C THR A 8 34.83 18.27 -31.74
N LEU A 9 35.08 17.40 -30.76
CA LEU A 9 34.03 16.88 -29.88
C LEU A 9 33.97 17.76 -28.62
N LEU A 10 33.03 18.70 -28.65
CA LEU A 10 32.55 19.43 -27.48
C LEU A 10 31.92 18.45 -26.50
N VAL A 11 32.58 18.22 -25.37
CA VAL A 11 31.99 17.55 -24.20
C VAL A 11 31.07 18.54 -23.51
N SER A 12 29.81 18.57 -23.95
CA SER A 12 28.74 19.25 -23.22
C SER A 12 28.08 18.23 -22.30
N SER A 13 28.61 18.11 -21.07
CA SER A 13 27.97 17.33 -20.01
C SER A 13 26.74 18.08 -19.50
N LEU A 14 25.62 17.94 -20.23
CA LEU A 14 24.30 18.27 -19.71
C LEU A 14 23.97 17.28 -18.59
N LEU A 15 23.87 17.81 -17.37
CA LEU A 15 23.22 17.15 -16.24
C LEU A 15 21.78 16.79 -16.63
N LEU A 16 21.53 15.51 -16.86
CA LEU A 16 20.19 14.92 -16.98
C LEU A 16 19.57 14.86 -15.58
N THR A 17 18.90 15.94 -15.18
CA THR A 17 17.88 15.86 -14.13
C THR A 17 16.59 15.35 -14.76
N PRO A 18 15.97 14.26 -14.23
CA PRO A 18 14.62 13.90 -14.67
C PRO A 18 13.64 14.93 -14.12
N SER A 19 13.22 15.86 -14.99
CA SER A 19 12.10 16.78 -14.76
C SER A 19 10.81 15.99 -14.58
N PHE A 20 10.39 15.78 -13.32
CA PHE A 20 9.01 15.45 -13.02
C PHE A 20 8.19 16.74 -13.00
N ALA A 21 7.18 16.78 -13.87
CA ALA A 21 6.24 17.88 -14.09
C ALA A 21 5.93 18.72 -12.84
N VAL A 22 6.35 19.98 -12.88
CA VAL A 22 5.87 21.06 -12.01
C VAL A 22 4.66 21.68 -12.70
N GLU A 23 3.47 21.41 -12.16
CA GLU A 23 2.26 22.14 -12.53
C GLU A 23 1.99 23.17 -11.43
N ASN A 24 2.17 24.44 -11.79
CA ASN A 24 1.91 25.61 -10.96
C ASN A 24 0.42 25.65 -10.60
N ASN A 25 0.11 25.60 -9.30
CA ASN A 25 -1.19 26.06 -8.82
C ASN A 25 -1.02 27.16 -7.79
N LYS A 26 -1.71 28.26 -8.11
CA LYS A 26 -1.70 29.56 -7.46
C LYS A 26 -2.00 29.49 -5.97
N SER A 27 -1.24 30.31 -5.25
CA SER A 27 -1.53 30.90 -3.95
C SER A 27 -3.01 31.29 -3.79
N VAL A 28 -3.60 30.87 -2.69
CA VAL A 28 -4.76 31.53 -2.07
C VAL A 28 -4.47 31.62 -0.57
N ASN A 29 -4.20 32.85 -0.12
CA ASN A 29 -4.22 33.27 1.28
C ASN A 29 -5.61 33.03 1.89
N PRO A 30 -5.67 32.82 3.21
CA PRO A 30 -6.63 33.59 3.99
C PRO A 30 -5.94 34.44 5.08
N SER A 31 -6.30 35.72 5.11
CA SER A 31 -5.97 36.69 6.16
C SER A 31 -6.72 36.40 7.47
N PRO A 32 -6.25 36.96 8.61
CA PRO A 32 -6.66 36.59 9.96
C PRO A 32 -7.65 37.58 10.59
N LEU A 33 -8.65 37.07 11.33
CA LEU A 33 -9.49 37.75 12.32
C LEU A 33 -10.09 36.62 13.20
N GLY A 34 -10.24 36.66 14.52
CA GLY A 34 -10.06 37.67 15.56
C GLY A 34 -10.35 37.01 16.91
N GLU A 35 -9.99 37.71 17.98
CA GLU A 35 -10.02 37.27 19.39
C GLU A 35 -11.44 37.08 19.97
N GLY A 36 -11.51 36.24 21.01
CA GLY A 36 -12.33 36.50 22.21
C GLY A 36 -13.75 35.92 22.26
N ALA A 37 -13.94 34.83 23.03
CA ALA A 37 -15.04 34.72 24.00
C ALA A 37 -14.86 33.49 24.91
N ILE A 38 -15.06 33.72 26.20
CA ILE A 38 -14.85 32.87 27.36
C ILE A 38 -16.18 32.19 27.78
N VAL A 39 -16.09 30.90 28.12
CA VAL A 39 -16.85 30.10 29.11
C VAL A 39 -18.38 29.96 28.98
N LYS A 40 -18.85 28.70 28.98
CA LYS A 40 -19.77 28.12 29.99
C LYS A 40 -19.89 26.59 29.83
N LYS A 41 -19.47 25.85 30.85
CA LYS A 41 -19.90 24.45 31.11
C LYS A 41 -21.29 24.47 31.78
N PRO A 42 -22.10 23.42 31.57
CA PRO A 42 -22.94 22.91 32.64
C PRO A 42 -22.87 21.36 32.71
N PRO A 43 -23.59 20.67 33.61
CA PRO A 43 -23.03 20.19 34.88
C PRO A 43 -22.91 18.65 34.94
N VAL A 44 -22.17 18.20 35.94
CA VAL A 44 -22.09 16.81 36.40
C VAL A 44 -23.32 16.53 37.26
N GLU A 45 -24.05 15.45 36.96
CA GLU A 45 -25.09 14.92 37.83
C GLU A 45 -24.75 13.47 38.17
N GLU A 46 -24.80 13.18 39.47
CA GLU A 46 -24.27 12.01 40.14
C GLU A 46 -25.44 11.21 40.74
N ASN A 47 -25.25 9.88 40.80
CA ASN A 47 -25.94 8.89 41.63
C ASN A 47 -27.34 8.39 41.19
N GLN A 48 -27.46 7.07 41.01
CA GLN A 48 -27.97 6.18 42.07
C GLN A 48 -27.98 4.69 41.65
N THR A 49 -27.24 3.88 42.41
CA THR A 49 -27.42 2.45 42.72
C THR A 49 -28.77 2.28 43.47
N TYR A 50 -29.63 1.25 43.39
CA TYR A 50 -29.51 -0.23 43.42
C TYR A 50 -30.86 -0.83 42.95
N LEU A 51 -30.86 -2.07 42.43
CA LEU A 51 -31.79 -3.13 42.89
C LEU A 51 -31.38 -4.50 42.34
N ASN A 52 -31.07 -5.41 43.28
CA ASN A 52 -30.92 -6.84 43.09
C ASN A 52 -32.31 -7.53 43.08
N SER A 53 -32.52 -8.47 42.16
CA SER A 53 -33.33 -9.70 42.34
C SER A 53 -32.94 -10.66 41.22
N SER A 54 -32.20 -11.74 41.50
CA SER A 54 -32.64 -13.06 42.00
C SER A 54 -33.47 -13.87 40.99
N ALA A 55 -33.16 -15.17 40.93
CA ALA A 55 -33.70 -16.27 40.11
C ALA A 55 -33.13 -16.38 38.68
N GLU A 56 -32.56 -17.48 38.18
CA GLU A 56 -32.45 -18.86 38.65
C GLU A 56 -31.30 -19.53 37.89
N ASN A 57 -30.39 -20.16 38.62
CA ASN A 57 -29.45 -21.14 38.07
C ASN A 57 -30.23 -22.44 37.79
N LYS A 58 -30.47 -22.77 36.52
CA LYS A 58 -30.72 -24.16 36.12
C LYS A 58 -29.45 -24.76 35.54
N LEU A 59 -28.82 -25.60 36.36
CA LEU A 59 -27.98 -26.71 35.93
C LEU A 59 -28.73 -27.49 34.84
N LEU A 60 -28.15 -27.57 33.64
CA LEU A 60 -28.43 -28.66 32.71
C LEU A 60 -27.12 -29.41 32.48
N LEU A 61 -27.15 -30.68 32.87
CA LEU A 61 -26.10 -31.67 32.61
C LEU A 61 -25.87 -31.84 31.09
N PRO A 62 -24.64 -32.15 30.66
CA PRO A 62 -24.31 -32.27 29.26
C PRO A 62 -24.90 -33.55 28.64
N THR A 63 -25.64 -33.41 27.55
CA THR A 63 -26.04 -34.54 26.69
C THR A 63 -25.32 -34.43 25.34
N ASN A 64 -24.49 -35.43 25.08
CA ASN A 64 -24.04 -35.95 23.78
C ASN A 64 -23.76 -34.96 22.63
N GLY A 65 -22.47 -34.71 22.44
CA GLY A 65 -21.80 -35.07 21.19
C GLY A 65 -22.33 -34.44 19.90
N THR A 66 -21.86 -33.24 19.58
CA THR A 66 -21.13 -32.95 18.34
C THR A 66 -20.47 -31.58 18.53
N ILE A 67 -19.23 -31.59 19.02
CA ILE A 67 -18.36 -30.41 18.94
C ILE A 67 -18.07 -30.22 17.45
N GLN A 68 -18.81 -29.31 16.80
CA GLN A 68 -18.32 -28.71 15.57
C GLN A 68 -17.01 -28.00 15.92
N LYS A 69 -15.89 -28.65 15.63
CA LYS A 69 -14.59 -27.99 15.53
C LYS A 69 -14.73 -26.97 14.41
N SER A 70 -15.19 -25.77 14.77
CA SER A 70 -14.96 -24.60 13.94
C SER A 70 -13.45 -24.53 13.76
N ASN A 71 -12.99 -24.87 12.56
CA ASN A 71 -11.61 -24.71 12.15
C ASN A 71 -11.35 -23.20 12.11
N LYS A 72 -11.11 -22.62 13.29
CA LYS A 72 -10.61 -21.27 13.47
C LYS A 72 -9.20 -21.31 12.90
N ARG A 73 -9.11 -21.04 11.59
CA ARG A 73 -7.86 -20.87 10.86
C ARG A 73 -7.01 -19.94 11.72
N LYS A 74 -5.93 -20.45 12.31
CA LYS A 74 -4.96 -19.63 13.04
C LYS A 74 -4.44 -18.61 12.03
N GLU A 75 -5.00 -17.41 12.03
CA GLU A 75 -4.44 -16.29 11.30
C GLU A 75 -3.06 -16.07 11.89
N ASN A 76 -2.03 -16.31 11.09
CA ASN A 76 -0.66 -16.08 11.51
C ASN A 76 -0.53 -14.56 11.75
N PRO A 77 -0.38 -14.10 13.01
CA PRO A 77 -0.74 -12.73 13.37
C PRO A 77 0.21 -11.66 12.84
N ASN A 78 1.35 -12.03 12.25
CA ASN A 78 2.34 -11.09 11.74
C ASN A 78 3.03 -11.61 10.46
N LEU A 79 2.31 -11.57 9.33
CA LEU A 79 2.97 -11.73 8.03
C LEU A 79 3.75 -10.44 7.74
N LYS A 80 5.09 -10.50 7.74
CA LYS A 80 6.00 -9.39 7.40
C LYS A 80 7.02 -9.85 6.37
N ALA A 81 7.33 -9.01 5.38
CA ALA A 81 8.45 -9.20 4.47
C ALA A 81 9.08 -7.86 4.09
N GLU A 82 10.38 -7.88 3.84
CA GLU A 82 11.17 -6.74 3.37
C GLU A 82 11.65 -7.03 1.95
N TYR A 83 11.66 -6.00 1.11
CA TYR A 83 12.00 -6.09 -0.30
C TYR A 83 12.95 -4.98 -0.71
N GLU A 84 13.92 -5.32 -1.54
CA GLU A 84 14.65 -4.36 -2.36
C GLU A 84 13.78 -3.95 -3.55
N ALA A 85 13.59 -2.65 -3.72
CA ALA A 85 12.79 -2.07 -4.78
C ALA A 85 13.70 -1.51 -5.88
N THR A 86 13.38 -1.84 -7.13
CA THR A 86 13.99 -1.23 -8.32
C THR A 86 12.91 -0.68 -9.24
N PHE A 87 13.23 0.37 -9.99
CA PHE A 87 12.38 0.90 -11.04
C PHE A 87 13.16 0.92 -12.36
N SER A 88 12.70 0.16 -13.35
CA SER A 88 13.37 0.03 -14.65
C SER A 88 14.89 -0.20 -14.50
N PHE A 89 15.26 -1.21 -13.70
CA PHE A 89 16.64 -1.60 -13.36
C PHE A 89 17.43 -0.66 -12.44
N LEU A 90 16.92 0.54 -12.13
CA LEU A 90 17.56 1.44 -11.18
C LEU A 90 17.15 1.06 -9.76
N PRO A 91 18.10 0.93 -8.80
CA PRO A 91 17.74 0.76 -7.39
C PRO A 91 16.86 1.94 -6.97
N ALA A 92 15.82 1.70 -6.20
CA ALA A 92 14.89 2.74 -5.76
C ALA A 92 14.82 2.86 -4.24
N GLY A 93 14.96 1.74 -3.53
CA GLY A 93 14.89 1.75 -2.07
C GLY A 93 14.57 0.39 -1.46
N LYS A 94 14.06 0.43 -0.24
CA LYS A 94 13.51 -0.73 0.46
C LYS A 94 12.02 -0.54 0.71
N VAL A 95 11.26 -1.62 0.65
CA VAL A 95 9.82 -1.66 0.96
C VAL A 95 9.52 -2.80 1.93
N VAL A 96 8.79 -2.49 2.99
CA VAL A 96 8.35 -3.44 4.01
C VAL A 96 6.84 -3.56 3.92
N ILE A 97 6.34 -4.79 3.81
CA ILE A 97 4.91 -5.11 3.77
C ILE A 97 4.60 -5.95 5.00
N PHE A 98 3.61 -5.54 5.79
CA PHE A 98 3.15 -6.33 6.91
C PHE A 98 1.65 -6.23 7.19
N ARG A 99 1.09 -7.29 7.78
CA ARG A 99 -0.31 -7.34 8.21
C ARG A 99 -0.42 -7.14 9.72
N GLN A 100 -1.36 -6.29 10.13
CA GLN A 100 -1.72 -6.02 11.52
C GLN A 100 -3.25 -6.13 11.67
N GLY A 101 -3.74 -7.32 12.01
CA GLY A 101 -5.18 -7.63 12.05
C GLY A 101 -5.86 -7.45 10.68
N ASP A 102 -6.86 -6.56 10.61
CA ASP A 102 -7.58 -6.21 9.38
C ASP A 102 -6.85 -5.17 8.51
N LYS A 103 -5.70 -4.68 8.95
CA LYS A 103 -4.92 -3.67 8.24
C LYS A 103 -3.67 -4.28 7.61
N VAL A 104 -3.31 -3.76 6.45
CA VAL A 104 -2.01 -3.99 5.82
C VAL A 104 -1.27 -2.66 5.78
N ILE A 105 -0.03 -2.68 6.23
CA ILE A 105 0.85 -1.52 6.24
C ILE A 105 1.98 -1.79 5.25
N VAL A 106 2.22 -0.82 4.37
CA VAL A 106 3.35 -0.84 3.44
C VAL A 106 4.17 0.41 3.68
N GLU A 107 5.40 0.22 4.13
CA GLU A 107 6.36 1.30 4.35
C GLU A 107 7.46 1.20 3.32
N GLY A 108 7.92 2.33 2.80
CA GLY A 108 9.07 2.34 1.90
C GLY A 108 9.91 3.57 2.06
N LYS A 109 11.20 3.42 1.78
CA LYS A 109 12.19 4.50 1.86
C LYS A 109 13.24 4.34 0.78
N THR A 110 13.74 5.44 0.24
CA THR A 110 14.95 5.42 -0.59
C THR A 110 16.13 4.91 0.22
N SER A 111 17.04 4.21 -0.45
CA SER A 111 18.27 3.64 0.14
C SER A 111 19.45 3.81 -0.82
N GLY A 112 20.66 3.55 -0.32
CA GLY A 112 21.90 3.66 -1.09
C GLY A 112 22.19 5.09 -1.56
N LEU A 113 22.88 5.21 -2.70
CA LEU A 113 23.29 6.49 -3.28
C LEU A 113 22.11 7.43 -3.56
N ILE A 114 20.95 6.88 -3.97
CA ILE A 114 19.74 7.68 -4.22
C ILE A 114 19.21 8.31 -2.94
N GLY A 115 19.31 7.61 -1.81
CA GLY A 115 18.93 8.16 -0.51
C GLY A 115 19.77 9.38 -0.09
N TRP A 116 20.98 9.55 -0.63
CA TRP A 116 21.86 10.66 -0.29
C TRP A 116 21.42 11.98 -0.94
N PHE A 117 21.00 11.94 -2.21
CA PHE A 117 20.57 13.14 -2.93
C PHE A 117 19.05 13.30 -3.02
N TYR A 118 18.28 12.25 -2.69
CA TYR A 118 16.83 12.26 -2.76
C TYR A 118 16.20 11.48 -1.60
N HIS A 119 15.65 12.22 -0.64
CA HIS A 119 14.99 11.63 0.53
C HIS A 119 13.51 11.42 0.24
N TYR A 120 13.12 10.15 0.12
CA TYR A 120 11.73 9.78 -0.06
C TYR A 120 11.37 8.67 0.91
N LYS A 121 10.30 8.86 1.68
CA LYS A 121 9.69 7.83 2.50
C LYS A 121 8.17 7.87 2.41
N PHE A 122 7.53 6.72 2.53
CA PHE A 122 6.08 6.63 2.55
C PHE A 122 5.59 5.56 3.52
N LYS A 123 4.35 5.75 3.98
CA LYS A 123 3.59 4.80 4.78
C LYS A 123 2.18 4.73 4.25
N PHE A 124 1.85 3.59 3.66
CA PHE A 124 0.52 3.24 3.20
C PHE A 124 -0.17 2.37 4.24
N VAL A 125 -1.43 2.68 4.53
CA VAL A 125 -2.27 1.87 5.41
C VAL A 125 -3.55 1.52 4.67
N PHE A 126 -3.85 0.23 4.58
CA PHE A 126 -5.01 -0.31 3.87
C PHE A 126 -5.86 -1.16 4.80
N ASN A 127 -7.17 -0.89 4.84
CA ASN A 127 -8.16 -1.68 5.55
C ASN A 127 -8.74 -2.73 4.59
N LEU A 128 -8.53 -4.01 4.90
CA LEU A 128 -8.94 -5.13 4.06
C LEU A 128 -10.47 -5.27 3.97
N LYS A 129 -11.21 -4.96 5.05
CA LYS A 129 -12.67 -5.04 5.12
C LYS A 129 -13.32 -3.97 4.24
N GLU A 130 -12.85 -2.74 4.36
CA GLU A 130 -13.38 -1.60 3.60
C GLU A 130 -12.81 -1.51 2.18
N SER A 131 -11.72 -2.22 1.89
CA SER A 131 -10.96 -2.12 0.63
C SER A 131 -10.56 -0.66 0.31
N ARG A 132 -10.18 0.09 1.34
CA ARG A 132 -9.78 1.50 1.28
C ARG A 132 -8.53 1.74 2.12
N GLY A 133 -7.86 2.86 1.89
CA GLY A 133 -6.64 3.21 2.61
C GLY A 133 -6.19 4.63 2.37
N PHE A 134 -5.08 5.01 2.98
CA PHE A 134 -4.46 6.32 2.84
C PHE A 134 -2.95 6.19 2.78
N LEU A 135 -2.30 7.22 2.25
CA LEU A 135 -0.85 7.27 2.10
C LEU A 135 -0.29 8.54 2.73
N TYR A 136 0.64 8.37 3.65
CA TYR A 136 1.56 9.42 4.08
C TYR A 136 2.84 9.32 3.26
N GLN A 137 3.31 10.44 2.74
CA GLN A 137 4.57 10.53 2.00
C GLN A 137 5.37 11.72 2.52
N GLU A 138 6.68 11.58 2.59
CA GLU A 138 7.61 12.68 2.78
C GLU A 138 8.66 12.64 1.66
N GLU A 139 8.86 13.79 1.01
CA GLU A 139 9.72 13.93 -0.15
C GLU A 139 10.53 15.21 0.03
N ASN A 140 11.85 15.09 0.22
CA ASN A 140 12.77 16.19 0.49
C ASN A 140 12.24 17.16 1.58
N GLY A 141 11.78 16.59 2.70
CA GLY A 141 11.21 17.33 3.84
C GLY A 141 9.74 17.76 3.69
N LYS A 142 9.15 17.66 2.50
CA LYS A 142 7.73 18.01 2.27
C LYS A 142 6.83 16.82 2.56
N LYS A 143 5.98 16.96 3.57
CA LYS A 143 4.96 15.96 3.93
C LYS A 143 3.72 16.12 3.06
N LYS A 144 3.20 15.00 2.56
CA LYS A 144 1.99 14.91 1.74
C LYS A 144 1.10 13.80 2.31
N PHE A 145 -0.20 14.07 2.36
CA PHE A 145 -1.21 13.08 2.70
C PHE A 145 -2.13 12.87 1.50
N TYR A 146 -2.37 11.61 1.16
CA TYR A 146 -3.32 11.22 0.14
C TYR A 146 -4.42 10.37 0.76
N ASP A 147 -5.64 10.89 0.70
CA ASP A 147 -6.84 10.09 0.89
C ASP A 147 -6.95 9.00 -0.21
N PHE A 148 -7.92 8.09 -0.05
CA PHE A 148 -8.07 6.97 -0.97
C PHE A 148 -8.33 7.40 -2.42
N LYS A 149 -9.09 8.47 -2.65
CA LYS A 149 -9.41 8.94 -4.00
C LYS A 149 -8.15 9.45 -4.70
N LYS A 150 -7.41 10.37 -4.06
CA LYS A 150 -6.14 10.89 -4.58
C LYS A 150 -5.09 9.79 -4.71
N LEU A 151 -5.07 8.82 -3.80
CA LEU A 151 -4.18 7.67 -3.86
C LEU A 151 -4.42 6.82 -5.11
N MET A 152 -5.69 6.51 -5.42
CA MET A 152 -6.06 5.74 -6.61
C MET A 152 -5.68 6.47 -7.90
N GLU A 153 -5.71 7.81 -7.92
CA GLU A 153 -5.26 8.61 -9.06
C GLU A 153 -3.73 8.67 -9.18
N LYS A 154 -3.03 8.88 -8.05
CA LYS A 154 -1.59 9.16 -8.05
C LYS A 154 -0.74 7.88 -8.04
N LYS A 155 -1.05 6.92 -7.16
CA LYS A 155 -0.28 5.67 -6.95
C LYS A 155 -1.21 4.44 -6.79
N PRO A 156 -2.00 4.10 -7.83
CA PRO A 156 -2.93 2.97 -7.78
C PRO A 156 -2.27 1.61 -7.55
N TRP A 157 -0.97 1.49 -7.83
CA TRP A 157 -0.24 0.23 -7.65
C TRP A 157 -0.23 -0.27 -6.20
N LEU A 158 -0.26 0.63 -5.21
CA LEU A 158 -0.25 0.25 -3.79
C LEU A 158 -1.56 -0.48 -3.38
N PRO A 159 -2.76 0.11 -3.56
CA PRO A 159 -4.00 -0.60 -3.30
C PRO A 159 -4.17 -1.88 -4.13
N VAL A 160 -3.76 -1.87 -5.40
CA VAL A 160 -3.83 -3.04 -6.28
C VAL A 160 -2.97 -4.18 -5.75
N LEU A 161 -1.71 -3.90 -5.42
CA LEU A 161 -0.79 -4.89 -4.89
C LEU A 161 -1.32 -5.52 -3.60
N VAL A 162 -1.72 -4.69 -2.64
CA VAL A 162 -2.23 -5.17 -1.35
C VAL A 162 -3.49 -6.01 -1.54
N LYS A 163 -4.40 -5.60 -2.44
CA LYS A 163 -5.61 -6.37 -2.71
C LYS A 163 -5.30 -7.74 -3.27
N ILE A 164 -4.28 -7.88 -4.13
CA ILE A 164 -3.85 -9.18 -4.67
C ILE A 164 -3.26 -10.04 -3.55
N LEU A 165 -2.26 -9.52 -2.83
CA LEU A 165 -1.48 -10.28 -1.84
C LEU A 165 -2.35 -10.81 -0.69
N PHE A 166 -3.34 -10.04 -0.26
CA PHE A 166 -4.15 -10.34 0.92
C PHE A 166 -5.59 -10.72 0.58
N SER A 167 -5.90 -11.03 -0.69
CA SER A 167 -7.20 -11.60 -1.04
C SER A 167 -7.34 -13.00 -0.44
N SER A 168 -8.43 -13.19 0.32
CA SER A 168 -8.84 -14.49 0.86
C SER A 168 -9.37 -15.43 -0.22
N GLN A 169 -9.76 -14.89 -1.38
CA GLN A 169 -10.19 -15.68 -2.50
C GLN A 169 -8.99 -16.52 -2.97
N ARG A 170 -9.20 -17.85 -3.05
CA ARG A 170 -8.37 -18.66 -3.93
C ARG A 170 -8.44 -17.99 -5.29
N ILE A 171 -7.32 -17.95 -6.01
CA ILE A 171 -7.29 -17.41 -7.37
C ILE A 171 -7.96 -18.46 -8.26
N GLU A 172 -9.25 -18.67 -8.03
CA GLU A 172 -10.11 -19.34 -8.96
C GLU A 172 -10.10 -18.44 -10.18
N THR A 173 -9.42 -18.93 -11.22
CA THR A 173 -9.42 -18.35 -12.55
C THR A 173 -10.87 -17.97 -12.86
N ASN A 174 -11.12 -16.71 -13.21
CA ASN A 174 -12.41 -16.10 -13.58
C ASN A 174 -13.14 -15.21 -12.56
N LYS A 175 -12.71 -15.07 -11.30
CA LYS A 175 -13.29 -14.05 -10.40
C LYS A 175 -12.41 -12.80 -10.30
N PRO A 176 -12.78 -11.67 -10.93
CA PRO A 176 -11.99 -10.45 -10.84
C PRO A 176 -12.08 -9.84 -9.44
N LEU A 177 -10.93 -9.42 -8.90
CA LEU A 177 -10.88 -8.61 -7.69
C LEU A 177 -11.17 -7.14 -8.04
N LYS A 178 -11.77 -6.40 -7.10
CA LYS A 178 -12.04 -4.98 -7.26
C LYS A 178 -11.38 -4.16 -6.16
N VAL A 179 -10.84 -3.00 -6.54
CA VAL A 179 -10.34 -1.97 -5.61
C VAL A 179 -10.64 -0.60 -6.21
N GLY A 180 -11.53 0.16 -5.56
CA GLY A 180 -12.12 1.37 -6.17
C GLY A 180 -12.78 1.05 -7.52
N ASN A 181 -12.38 1.78 -8.56
CA ASN A 181 -12.82 1.60 -9.95
C ASN A 181 -11.93 0.64 -10.76
N ILE A 182 -10.90 0.06 -10.16
CA ILE A 182 -9.96 -0.85 -10.84
C ILE A 182 -10.45 -2.30 -10.71
N LYS A 183 -10.41 -3.04 -11.82
CA LYS A 183 -10.63 -4.50 -11.85
C LYS A 183 -9.28 -5.21 -12.03
N ILE A 184 -9.07 -6.27 -11.27
CA ILE A 184 -7.85 -7.09 -11.31
C ILE A 184 -8.27 -8.49 -11.72
N ILE A 185 -7.82 -8.91 -12.90
CA ILE A 185 -8.24 -10.16 -13.54
C ILE A 185 -7.09 -11.17 -13.40
N PRO A 186 -7.27 -12.29 -12.68
CA PRO A 186 -6.28 -13.36 -12.67
C PRO A 186 -6.22 -14.02 -14.05
N VAL A 187 -5.04 -14.05 -14.66
CA VAL A 187 -4.82 -14.61 -16.01
C VAL A 187 -4.16 -15.98 -15.93
N LYS A 188 -3.19 -16.14 -15.04
CA LYS A 188 -2.40 -17.35 -14.89
C LYS A 188 -2.06 -17.52 -13.43
N GLU A 189 -2.20 -18.73 -12.91
CA GLU A 189 -1.68 -19.11 -11.61
C GLU A 189 -1.04 -20.49 -11.76
N ASN A 190 0.25 -20.57 -11.47
CA ASN A 190 0.96 -21.81 -11.32
C ASN A 190 1.90 -21.72 -10.11
N PRO A 191 2.51 -22.83 -9.64
CA PRO A 191 3.35 -22.82 -8.45
C PRO A 191 4.57 -21.89 -8.50
N LYS A 192 4.98 -21.45 -9.70
CA LYS A 192 6.13 -20.57 -9.91
C LYS A 192 5.72 -19.10 -10.07
N GLU A 193 4.55 -18.84 -10.61
CA GLU A 193 4.15 -17.52 -11.12
C GLU A 193 2.62 -17.35 -11.11
N ALA A 194 2.16 -16.21 -10.61
CA ALA A 194 0.78 -15.73 -10.76
C ALA A 194 0.76 -14.38 -11.48
N LEU A 195 0.00 -14.30 -12.59
CA LEU A 195 -0.15 -13.09 -13.43
C LEU A 195 -1.56 -12.52 -13.29
N PHE A 196 -1.62 -11.21 -13.08
CA PHE A 196 -2.84 -10.43 -12.98
C PHE A 196 -2.82 -9.29 -14.00
N LYS A 197 -3.87 -9.18 -14.81
CA LYS A 197 -4.14 -8.01 -15.64
C LYS A 197 -4.95 -6.98 -14.85
N VAL A 198 -4.66 -5.71 -15.07
CA VAL A 198 -5.29 -4.59 -14.37
C VAL A 198 -6.04 -3.72 -15.37
N GLU A 199 -7.35 -3.60 -15.18
CA GLU A 199 -8.24 -2.77 -15.99
C GLU A 199 -8.75 -1.58 -15.18
N GLY A 200 -9.03 -0.45 -15.85
CA GLY A 200 -9.52 0.77 -15.19
C GLY A 200 -8.40 1.64 -14.58
N SER A 201 -7.13 1.30 -14.82
CA SER A 201 -5.98 2.14 -14.45
C SER A 201 -5.16 2.50 -15.68
N LYS A 202 -4.80 3.79 -15.82
CA LYS A 202 -3.82 4.23 -16.84
C LYS A 202 -2.37 3.99 -16.39
N LYS A 203 -2.13 3.74 -15.11
CA LYS A 203 -0.79 3.70 -14.50
C LYS A 203 -0.30 2.30 -14.17
N VAL A 204 -1.19 1.33 -14.01
CA VAL A 204 -0.86 -0.07 -13.71
C VAL A 204 -1.51 -0.93 -14.76
N LYS A 205 -0.72 -1.78 -15.41
CA LYS A 205 -1.16 -2.66 -16.49
C LYS A 205 -1.23 -4.10 -16.02
N GLU A 206 -0.17 -4.58 -15.38
CA GLU A 206 0.00 -5.99 -15.02
C GLU A 206 0.74 -6.10 -13.68
N VAL A 207 0.44 -7.16 -12.92
CA VAL A 207 1.16 -7.56 -11.71
C VAL A 207 1.54 -9.03 -11.84
N ILE A 208 2.80 -9.35 -11.61
CA ILE A 208 3.35 -10.71 -11.65
C ILE A 208 3.93 -11.00 -10.28
N LEU A 209 3.54 -12.13 -9.70
CA LEU A 209 4.03 -12.61 -8.41
C LEU A 209 4.77 -13.92 -8.65
N LYS A 210 6.06 -13.99 -8.29
CA LYS A 210 6.88 -15.19 -8.44
C LYS A 210 7.19 -15.82 -7.08
N GLY A 211 7.32 -17.14 -7.07
CA GLY A 211 7.58 -17.91 -5.85
C GLY A 211 6.45 -17.79 -4.81
N TRP A 212 5.23 -17.46 -5.24
CA TRP A 212 4.16 -17.16 -4.29
C TRP A 212 3.49 -18.42 -3.75
N LYS A 213 3.73 -18.71 -2.46
CA LYS A 213 3.12 -19.83 -1.74
C LYS A 213 2.36 -19.30 -0.52
N LYS A 214 1.04 -19.11 -0.63
CA LYS A 214 0.19 -18.71 0.52
C LYS A 214 0.39 -19.71 1.68
N PRO A 215 0.50 -19.24 2.94
CA PRO A 215 0.23 -17.89 3.43
C PRO A 215 1.41 -16.90 3.32
N ASN A 216 2.57 -17.32 2.78
CA ASN A 216 3.74 -16.46 2.68
C ASN A 216 3.57 -15.41 1.58
N LEU A 217 4.30 -14.30 1.72
CA LEU A 217 4.46 -13.31 0.67
C LEU A 217 5.42 -13.81 -0.43
N PRO A 218 5.23 -13.39 -1.69
CA PRO A 218 6.05 -13.82 -2.83
C PRO A 218 7.54 -13.49 -2.66
N GLU A 219 8.38 -14.22 -3.39
CA GLU A 219 9.82 -13.97 -3.45
C GLU A 219 10.13 -12.75 -4.33
N GLU A 220 9.36 -12.56 -5.40
CA GLU A 220 9.49 -11.41 -6.30
C GLU A 220 8.11 -10.90 -6.74
N ILE A 221 7.97 -9.57 -6.78
CA ILE A 221 6.77 -8.86 -7.24
C ILE A 221 7.20 -7.95 -8.38
N GLU A 222 6.60 -8.12 -9.55
CA GLU A 222 6.79 -7.20 -10.68
C GLU A 222 5.48 -6.49 -10.98
N ILE A 223 5.54 -5.18 -11.15
CA ILE A 223 4.39 -4.35 -11.50
C ILE A 223 4.75 -3.57 -12.76
N LYS A 224 4.06 -3.88 -13.84
CA LYS A 224 4.17 -3.14 -15.09
C LYS A 224 3.32 -1.88 -15.02
N THR A 225 3.98 -0.73 -15.08
CA THR A 225 3.32 0.58 -15.08
C THR A 225 3.31 1.18 -16.48
N SER A 226 2.68 2.36 -16.63
CA SER A 226 2.82 3.14 -17.86
C SER A 226 4.22 3.70 -18.09
N ALA A 227 5.00 3.88 -17.02
CA ALA A 227 6.31 4.53 -17.05
C ALA A 227 7.49 3.54 -17.03
N GLY A 228 7.24 2.25 -16.77
CA GLY A 228 8.29 1.24 -16.61
C GLY A 228 7.87 0.11 -15.66
N TRP A 229 8.87 -0.62 -15.17
CA TRP A 229 8.66 -1.76 -14.28
C TRP A 229 9.08 -1.42 -12.85
N LEU A 230 8.19 -1.63 -11.89
CA LEU A 230 8.53 -1.68 -10.47
C LEU A 230 8.78 -3.13 -10.11
N VAL A 231 9.97 -3.46 -9.61
CA VAL A 231 10.34 -4.81 -9.20
C VAL A 231 10.74 -4.80 -7.74
N PHE A 232 10.14 -5.69 -6.96
CA PHE A 232 10.44 -5.90 -5.55
C PHE A 232 11.00 -7.31 -5.38
N LYS A 233 12.23 -7.44 -4.92
CA LYS A 233 12.87 -8.73 -4.60
C LYS A 233 12.98 -8.86 -3.11
N LYS A 234 12.45 -9.96 -2.56
CA LYS A 234 12.43 -10.19 -1.12
C LYS A 234 13.87 -10.31 -0.61
N GLU A 235 14.19 -9.57 0.46
CA GLU A 235 15.47 -9.75 1.14
C GLU A 235 15.53 -11.18 1.71
N SER A 236 16.58 -11.91 1.35
CA SER A 236 16.81 -13.31 1.73
C SER A 236 17.40 -13.42 3.12
#